data_AF-A0A519D460-F1
#
_entry.id   AF-A0A519D460-F1
#
_cell.length_a   1.000
_cell.length_b   1.000
_cell.length_c   1.000
_cell.angle_alpha   90.00
_cell.angle_beta   90.00
_cell.angle_gamma   90.00
#
_symmetry.space_group_name_H-M   'P 1'
#
loop_
_entity.id
_entity.type
_entity.pdbx_description
1 polymer ?
#
loop_
_entity_poly.entity_id
_entity_poly.type
_entity_poly.pdbx_seq_one_letter_code
_entity_poly.pdbx_strand_id
1 'polypeptide(L)'
;MSIFDNFHELDKRITLEQGSKFSLILNLLLVKYEIRDAFCWIAPRFPKKEQYPKNDMHWSDFDIEIDGEKLWLKELKEIAENLQLDMDMISDSNSAHMEFNHELIKKKFQLLSDSDIDEIENKIFSDLTTFWIASKEKLNQIKNSSSLGNFTKSQFLNYPRCCGEWFVDSKTKFLIDSIDEYYGTTDNFSKSNLINFSSQNYRNSQNYNYEKRTNEMQSHANKSNKQFPFVFHHACDDCMAESDSPTAKLNKKYENFAQTIDSELYQYLKKYSVDTNF
;
A
#
# COMPACT_ATOMS: atom_id res chain seq x y z
N MET A 1 -7.97 -28.79 -2.04
CA MET A 1 -9.29 -28.12 -2.20
C MET A 1 -9.37 -27.51 -3.57
N SER A 2 -10.57 -27.44 -4.14
CA SER A 2 -10.80 -26.64 -5.35
C SER A 2 -10.78 -25.14 -5.03
N ILE A 3 -10.72 -24.29 -6.06
CA ILE A 3 -10.84 -22.81 -5.91
C ILE A 3 -12.17 -22.46 -5.23
N PHE A 4 -13.25 -23.13 -5.63
CA PHE A 4 -14.59 -22.96 -5.12
C PHE A 4 -14.71 -23.32 -3.62
N ASP A 5 -14.10 -24.43 -3.20
CA ASP A 5 -14.10 -24.83 -1.78
C ASP A 5 -13.35 -23.81 -0.91
N ASN A 6 -12.18 -23.34 -1.38
CA ASN A 6 -11.42 -22.32 -0.66
C ASN A 6 -12.23 -21.03 -0.53
N PHE A 7 -12.93 -20.60 -1.59
CA PHE A 7 -13.79 -19.40 -1.53
C PHE A 7 -14.85 -19.52 -0.44
N HIS A 8 -15.60 -20.61 -0.41
CA HIS A 8 -16.67 -20.79 0.57
C HIS A 8 -16.16 -20.91 2.01
N GLU A 9 -14.99 -21.51 2.21
CA GLU A 9 -14.35 -21.50 3.53
C GLU A 9 -14.01 -20.08 3.96
N LEU A 10 -13.39 -19.30 3.06
CA LEU A 10 -12.98 -17.92 3.35
C LEU A 10 -14.17 -16.99 3.58
N ASP A 11 -15.21 -17.05 2.75
CA ASP A 11 -16.41 -16.22 2.86
C ASP A 11 -17.14 -16.41 4.20
N LYS A 12 -17.12 -17.65 4.71
CA LYS A 12 -17.68 -17.99 6.03
C LYS A 12 -16.83 -17.46 7.19
N ARG A 13 -15.49 -17.48 7.06
CA ARG A 13 -14.56 -17.12 8.15
C ARG A 13 -14.30 -15.62 8.24
N ILE A 14 -14.21 -14.93 7.11
CA ILE A 14 -13.94 -13.49 7.06
C ILE A 14 -15.24 -12.75 7.34
N THR A 15 -15.30 -12.05 8.48
CA THR A 15 -16.51 -11.38 8.97
C THR A 15 -16.67 -9.93 8.51
N LEU A 16 -15.80 -9.47 7.61
CA LEU A 16 -15.84 -8.10 7.08
C LEU A 16 -17.06 -7.84 6.20
N GLU A 17 -17.39 -6.57 6.02
CA GLU A 17 -18.32 -6.07 5.02
C GLU A 17 -17.89 -6.50 3.61
N GLN A 18 -18.88 -6.60 2.73
CA GLN A 18 -18.74 -7.30 1.45
C GLN A 18 -17.58 -6.76 0.59
N GLY A 19 -17.33 -5.45 0.59
CA GLY A 19 -16.23 -4.83 -0.18
C GLY A 19 -14.85 -5.27 0.30
N SER A 20 -14.56 -5.06 1.58
CA SER A 20 -13.30 -5.45 2.22
C SER A 20 -13.12 -6.96 2.23
N LYS A 21 -14.21 -7.71 2.49
CA LYS A 21 -14.23 -9.18 2.45
C LYS A 21 -13.81 -9.70 1.08
N PHE A 22 -14.52 -9.32 0.02
CA PHE A 22 -14.27 -9.87 -1.32
C PHE A 22 -12.90 -9.47 -1.86
N SER A 23 -12.44 -8.26 -1.53
CA SER A 23 -11.10 -7.80 -1.87
C SER A 23 -10.01 -8.60 -1.14
N LEU A 24 -10.18 -8.88 0.15
CA LEU A 24 -9.28 -9.75 0.91
C LEU A 24 -9.27 -11.18 0.38
N ILE A 25 -10.44 -11.76 0.12
CA ILE A 25 -10.58 -13.10 -0.45
C ILE A 25 -9.88 -13.19 -1.80
N LEU A 26 -10.11 -12.23 -2.70
CA LEU A 26 -9.46 -12.22 -4.01
C LEU A 26 -7.94 -12.13 -3.86
N ASN A 27 -7.41 -11.28 -2.96
CA ASN A 27 -5.98 -11.21 -2.68
C ASN A 27 -5.38 -12.55 -2.23
N LEU A 28 -6.00 -13.16 -1.21
CA LEU A 28 -5.54 -14.43 -0.65
C LEU A 28 -5.53 -15.54 -1.71
N LEU A 29 -6.57 -15.61 -2.53
CA LEU A 29 -6.67 -16.61 -3.60
C LEU A 29 -5.68 -16.32 -4.74
N LEU A 30 -5.47 -15.06 -5.12
CA LEU A 30 -4.46 -14.70 -6.13
C LEU A 30 -3.04 -15.12 -5.69
N VAL A 31 -2.72 -14.99 -4.41
CA VAL A 31 -1.43 -15.44 -3.84
C VAL A 31 -1.38 -16.97 -3.75
N LYS A 32 -2.45 -17.59 -3.24
CA LYS A 32 -2.56 -19.06 -3.11
C LYS A 32 -2.29 -19.80 -4.43
N TYR A 33 -2.82 -19.25 -5.52
CA TYR A 33 -2.74 -19.84 -6.86
C TYR A 33 -1.61 -19.24 -7.72
N GLU A 34 -0.64 -18.56 -7.09
CA GLU A 34 0.57 -18.03 -7.73
C GLU A 34 0.30 -17.07 -8.90
N ILE A 35 -0.87 -16.42 -8.88
CA ILE A 35 -1.25 -15.40 -9.86
C ILE A 35 -0.64 -14.05 -9.48
N ARG A 36 -0.39 -13.84 -8.18
CA ARG A 36 0.28 -12.71 -7.54
C ARG A 36 1.31 -13.23 -6.53
N ASP A 37 2.44 -12.52 -6.39
CA ASP A 37 3.55 -12.97 -5.55
C ASP A 37 3.29 -12.81 -4.05
N ALA A 38 2.62 -11.71 -3.68
CA ALA A 38 2.35 -11.38 -2.28
C ALA A 38 1.11 -10.49 -2.14
N PHE A 39 0.59 -10.49 -0.93
CA PHE A 39 -0.35 -9.53 -0.40
C PHE A 39 0.32 -8.77 0.75
N CYS A 40 0.12 -7.47 0.82
CA CYS A 40 0.64 -6.62 1.89
C CYS A 40 -0.54 -5.83 2.46
N TRP A 41 -0.55 -5.69 3.78
CA TRP A 41 -1.44 -4.81 4.51
C TRP A 41 -0.62 -3.72 5.21
N ILE A 42 -0.92 -2.45 4.95
CA ILE A 42 -0.32 -1.33 5.69
C ILE A 42 -1.18 -0.96 6.91
N ALA A 43 -0.61 -1.07 8.11
CA ALA A 43 -1.30 -0.83 9.38
C ALA A 43 -0.74 0.42 10.08
N PRO A 44 -1.08 1.64 9.61
CA PRO A 44 -0.61 2.85 10.25
C PRO A 44 -1.21 2.91 11.66
N ARG A 45 -0.37 3.10 12.69
CA ARG A 45 -0.72 3.09 14.13
C ARG A 45 -0.87 1.70 14.77
N PHE A 46 -0.43 0.64 14.11
CA PHE A 46 -0.28 -0.64 14.81
C PHE A 46 0.68 -0.47 16.01
N PRO A 47 0.39 -1.05 17.18
CA PRO A 47 1.26 -0.91 18.35
C PRO A 47 2.68 -1.38 18.05
N LYS A 48 3.67 -0.64 18.54
CA LYS A 48 5.07 -1.07 18.49
C LYS A 48 5.32 -2.15 19.54
N LYS A 49 6.35 -2.96 19.35
CA LYS A 49 6.68 -4.06 20.26
C LYS A 49 6.89 -3.60 21.70
N GLU A 50 7.47 -2.41 21.91
CA GLU A 50 7.70 -1.82 23.23
C GLU A 50 6.38 -1.41 23.93
N GLN A 51 5.30 -1.27 23.16
CA GLN A 51 3.96 -0.92 23.64
C GLN A 51 3.11 -2.16 23.93
N TYR A 52 3.62 -3.37 23.65
CA TYR A 52 2.88 -4.59 23.94
C TYR A 52 2.73 -4.72 25.46
N PRO A 53 1.56 -5.13 25.98
CA PRO A 53 1.41 -5.50 27.38
C PRO A 53 2.50 -6.50 27.78
N LYS A 54 3.01 -6.41 29.02
CA LYS A 54 4.20 -7.12 29.54
C LYS A 54 4.17 -8.66 29.53
N ASN A 55 3.18 -9.27 28.88
CA ASN A 55 3.08 -10.71 28.68
C ASN A 55 3.73 -11.07 27.33
N ASP A 56 3.96 -12.36 27.06
CA ASP A 56 4.49 -12.88 25.78
C ASP A 56 3.50 -12.70 24.59
N MET A 57 2.89 -11.53 24.48
CA MET A 57 1.89 -11.19 23.49
C MET A 57 2.57 -11.10 22.13
N HIS A 58 2.01 -11.83 21.18
CA HIS A 58 2.48 -11.87 19.81
C HIS A 58 1.72 -10.82 18.98
N TRP A 59 2.31 -10.31 17.89
CA TRP A 59 1.65 -9.31 17.04
C TRP A 59 0.30 -9.79 16.49
N SER A 60 0.13 -11.11 16.35
CA SER A 60 -1.13 -11.71 15.87
C SER A 60 -2.25 -11.64 16.90
N ASP A 61 -1.97 -11.32 18.16
CA ASP A 61 -3.00 -11.24 19.21
C ASP A 61 -3.83 -9.94 19.11
N PHE A 62 -3.44 -9.00 18.25
CA PHE A 62 -4.17 -7.75 18.01
C PHE A 62 -5.20 -7.88 16.88
N ASP A 63 -6.13 -6.94 16.86
CA ASP A 63 -7.02 -6.72 15.72
C ASP A 63 -6.42 -5.68 14.76
N ILE A 64 -6.80 -5.75 13.49
CA ILE A 64 -6.62 -4.68 12.53
C ILE A 64 -7.97 -4.02 12.22
N GLU A 65 -7.98 -2.69 12.13
CA GLU A 65 -9.18 -1.91 11.83
C GLU A 65 -9.28 -1.60 10.33
N ILE A 66 -10.47 -1.77 9.76
CA ILE A 66 -10.77 -1.68 8.32
C ILE A 66 -12.09 -0.96 8.17
N ASP A 67 -12.07 0.32 7.79
CA ASP A 67 -13.29 1.14 7.66
C ASP A 67 -14.23 1.07 8.89
N GLY A 68 -13.63 0.95 10.09
CA GLY A 68 -14.35 0.83 11.37
C GLY A 68 -14.70 -0.61 11.77
N GLU A 69 -14.47 -1.59 10.90
CA GLU A 69 -14.55 -3.02 11.22
C GLU A 69 -13.25 -3.55 11.80
N LYS A 70 -13.30 -4.71 12.45
CA LYS A 70 -12.12 -5.37 13.01
C LYS A 70 -11.92 -6.74 12.41
N LEU A 71 -10.70 -7.03 11.99
CA LEU A 71 -10.25 -8.38 11.63
C LEU A 71 -9.20 -8.83 12.64
N TRP A 72 -9.43 -9.98 13.27
CA TRP A 72 -8.45 -10.53 14.20
C TRP A 72 -7.24 -11.08 13.45
N LEU A 73 -6.03 -10.58 13.76
CA LEU A 73 -4.82 -10.97 13.01
C LEU A 73 -4.48 -12.45 13.19
N LYS A 74 -4.83 -13.04 14.33
CA LYS A 74 -4.68 -14.48 14.56
C LYS A 74 -5.53 -15.29 13.60
N GLU A 75 -6.79 -14.90 13.41
CA GLU A 75 -7.69 -15.56 12.45
C GLU A 75 -7.14 -15.41 11.01
N LEU A 76 -6.67 -14.22 10.63
CA LEU A 76 -6.07 -14.01 9.31
C LEU A 76 -4.80 -14.87 9.11
N LYS A 77 -3.97 -15.00 10.14
CA LYS A 77 -2.78 -15.86 10.11
C LYS A 77 -3.15 -17.33 9.95
N GLU A 78 -4.13 -17.82 10.70
CA GLU A 78 -4.64 -19.19 10.58
C GLU A 78 -5.25 -19.46 9.19
N ILE A 79 -5.95 -18.47 8.63
CA ILE A 79 -6.45 -18.52 7.25
C ILE A 79 -5.29 -18.66 6.24
N ALA A 80 -4.24 -17.84 6.38
CA ALA A 80 -3.07 -17.89 5.50
C ALA A 80 -2.38 -19.28 5.58
N GLU A 81 -2.19 -19.80 6.79
CA GLU A 81 -1.58 -21.11 7.03
C GLU A 81 -2.41 -22.25 6.42
N ASN A 82 -3.75 -22.19 6.52
CA ASN A 82 -4.65 -23.16 5.86
C ASN A 82 -4.54 -23.10 4.33
N LEU A 83 -4.27 -21.94 3.77
CA LEU A 83 -3.94 -21.76 2.35
C LEU A 83 -2.51 -22.18 2.01
N GLN A 84 -1.71 -22.68 2.96
CA GLN A 84 -0.29 -23.00 2.77
C GLN A 84 0.54 -21.77 2.40
N LEU A 85 0.17 -20.62 2.95
CA LEU A 85 0.88 -19.35 2.86
C LEU A 85 1.46 -19.01 4.24
N ASP A 86 2.53 -18.22 4.24
CA ASP A 86 3.07 -17.66 5.48
C ASP A 86 2.58 -16.22 5.63
N MET A 87 2.28 -15.82 6.86
CA MET A 87 2.00 -14.45 7.25
C MET A 87 3.02 -13.95 8.27
N ASP A 88 3.59 -12.77 8.06
CA ASP A 88 4.41 -12.13 9.09
C ASP A 88 4.29 -10.61 9.13
N MET A 89 4.57 -10.06 10.31
CA MET A 89 4.70 -8.63 10.55
C MET A 89 6.14 -8.19 10.25
N ILE A 90 6.29 -7.08 9.55
CA ILE A 90 7.57 -6.43 9.31
C ILE A 90 7.51 -5.02 9.90
N SER A 91 8.28 -4.77 10.97
CA SER A 91 8.43 -3.48 11.67
C SER A 91 9.91 -3.17 11.99
N ASP A 92 10.22 -1.88 12.07
CA ASP A 92 11.38 -1.25 12.74
C ASP A 92 12.81 -1.30 12.14
N SER A 93 13.25 -2.25 11.31
CA SER A 93 14.66 -2.21 10.79
C SER A 93 14.82 -2.38 9.27
N ASN A 94 13.87 -3.06 8.62
CA ASN A 94 13.67 -3.08 7.16
C ASN A 94 12.34 -2.39 6.81
N SER A 95 11.97 -1.39 7.62
CA SER A 95 10.60 -0.87 7.65
C SER A 95 10.20 -0.21 6.32
N ALA A 96 8.91 -0.33 6.06
CA ALA A 96 8.23 0.35 4.99
C ALA A 96 8.38 1.87 5.15
N HIS A 97 9.34 2.49 4.46
CA HIS A 97 9.48 3.95 4.44
C HIS A 97 8.93 4.52 3.13
N MET A 98 8.72 5.83 3.13
CA MET A 98 8.38 6.59 1.93
C MET A 98 9.67 6.98 1.23
N GLU A 99 9.90 6.45 0.03
CA GLU A 99 10.96 6.94 -0.86
C GLU A 99 10.33 7.97 -1.80
N PHE A 100 11.04 9.08 -2.03
CA PHE A 100 10.68 10.12 -2.97
C PHE A 100 11.60 10.12 -4.18
N ASN A 101 11.14 10.77 -5.24
CA ASN A 101 11.97 10.98 -6.43
C ASN A 101 12.93 12.16 -6.17
N HIS A 102 14.15 11.84 -5.74
CA HIS A 102 15.19 12.84 -5.45
C HIS A 102 15.51 13.72 -6.66
N GLU A 103 15.55 13.16 -7.86
CA GLU A 103 15.82 13.93 -9.08
C GLU A 103 14.73 14.96 -9.35
N LEU A 104 13.47 14.61 -9.12
CA LEU A 104 12.35 15.53 -9.25
C LEU A 104 12.41 16.67 -8.23
N ILE A 105 12.81 16.38 -6.98
CA ILE A 105 13.01 17.39 -5.92
C ILE A 105 14.17 18.32 -6.29
N LYS A 106 15.34 17.78 -6.61
CA LYS A 106 16.57 18.54 -6.91
C LYS A 106 16.43 19.39 -8.18
N LYS A 107 15.61 18.96 -9.15
CA LYS A 107 15.27 19.79 -10.32
C LYS A 107 14.63 21.12 -9.93
N LYS A 108 13.89 21.16 -8.83
CA LYS A 108 13.25 22.39 -8.29
C LYS A 108 14.11 23.07 -7.22
N PHE A 109 14.73 22.29 -6.34
CA PHE A 109 15.54 22.78 -5.22
C PHE A 109 16.98 22.29 -5.35
N GLN A 110 17.76 22.92 -6.23
CA GLN A 110 19.12 22.49 -6.58
C GLN A 110 20.11 22.47 -5.42
N LEU A 111 19.79 23.14 -4.32
CA LEU A 111 20.64 23.22 -3.13
C LEU A 111 20.41 22.06 -2.14
N LEU A 112 19.38 21.24 -2.33
CA LEU A 112 19.14 20.06 -1.49
C LEU A 112 20.02 18.90 -1.94
N SER A 113 20.73 18.31 -0.98
CA SER A 113 21.48 17.07 -1.17
C SER A 113 20.56 15.86 -0.96
N ASP A 114 20.98 14.69 -1.47
CA ASP A 114 20.25 13.43 -1.23
C ASP A 114 20.14 13.15 0.27
N SER A 115 21.20 13.43 1.05
CA SER A 115 21.17 13.30 2.52
C SER A 115 20.14 14.20 3.21
N ASP A 116 19.80 15.36 2.64
CA ASP A 116 18.75 16.22 3.19
C ASP A 116 17.36 15.60 2.96
N ILE A 117 17.17 14.98 1.79
CA ILE A 117 15.92 14.31 1.41
C ILE A 117 15.76 13.04 2.24
N ASP A 118 16.82 12.23 2.37
CA ASP A 118 16.83 11.03 3.23
C ASP A 118 16.42 11.38 4.68
N GLU A 119 16.89 12.51 5.22
CA GLU A 119 16.53 12.93 6.59
C GLU A 119 15.05 13.35 6.70
N ILE A 120 14.46 13.90 5.62
CA ILE A 120 13.03 14.18 5.55
C ILE A 120 12.23 12.87 5.47
N GLU A 121 12.64 11.94 4.61
CA GLU A 121 12.02 10.61 4.45
C GLU A 121 11.97 9.85 5.77
N ASN A 122 13.09 9.83 6.50
CA ASN A 122 13.19 9.20 7.80
C ASN A 122 12.29 9.82 8.88
N LYS A 123 11.73 11.02 8.64
CA LYS A 123 10.73 11.66 9.51
C LYS A 123 9.30 11.52 9.00
N ILE A 124 9.11 11.15 7.73
CA ILE A 124 7.80 11.01 7.09
C ILE A 124 7.42 9.53 7.04
N PHE A 125 6.39 9.16 7.81
CA PHE A 125 5.97 7.75 7.98
C PHE A 125 7.08 6.83 8.47
N SER A 126 7.96 7.33 9.34
CA SER A 126 8.77 6.45 10.16
C SER A 126 7.82 5.49 10.89
N ASP A 127 8.12 4.19 10.83
CA ASP A 127 7.44 3.14 11.59
C ASP A 127 6.06 2.71 11.05
N LEU A 128 5.91 2.57 9.72
CA LEU A 128 4.77 1.84 9.17
C LEU A 128 4.94 0.34 9.38
N THR A 129 4.09 -0.23 10.22
CA THR A 129 3.92 -1.68 10.31
C THR A 129 3.23 -2.20 9.06
N THR A 130 3.79 -3.26 8.50
CA THR A 130 3.17 -3.99 7.38
C THR A 130 3.02 -5.46 7.71
N PHE A 131 1.92 -6.06 7.27
CA PHE A 131 1.69 -7.49 7.34
C PHE A 131 1.76 -8.08 5.93
N TRP A 132 2.62 -9.06 5.73
CA TRP A 132 2.83 -9.69 4.44
C TRP A 132 2.30 -11.12 4.45
N ILE A 133 1.54 -11.48 3.43
CA ILE A 133 1.09 -12.85 3.16
C ILE A 133 1.65 -13.27 1.81
N ALA A 134 2.43 -14.34 1.80
CA ALA A 134 3.11 -14.83 0.60
C ALA A 134 3.47 -16.32 0.75
N SER A 135 3.99 -16.93 -0.32
CA SER A 135 4.67 -18.22 -0.16
C SER A 135 5.89 -18.05 0.76
N LYS A 136 6.31 -19.13 1.43
CA LYS A 136 7.49 -19.11 2.33
C LYS A 136 8.75 -18.54 1.66
N GLU A 137 8.99 -18.93 0.40
CA GLU A 137 10.13 -18.43 -0.37
C GLU A 137 10.04 -16.91 -0.58
N LYS A 138 8.89 -16.43 -1.05
CA LYS A 138 8.65 -15.00 -1.32
C LYS A 138 8.69 -14.17 -0.05
N LEU A 139 8.11 -14.66 1.05
CA LEU A 139 8.16 -13.98 2.34
C LEU A 139 9.60 -13.84 2.85
N ASN A 140 10.44 -14.86 2.67
CA ASN A 140 11.86 -14.76 3.01
C ASN A 140 12.59 -13.73 2.13
N GLN A 141 12.28 -13.63 0.84
CA GLN A 141 12.84 -12.59 -0.04
C GLN A 141 12.44 -11.18 0.45
N ILE A 142 11.17 -10.99 0.82
CA ILE A 142 10.67 -9.71 1.34
C ILE A 142 11.40 -9.32 2.64
N LYS A 143 11.52 -10.26 3.59
CA LYS A 143 12.19 -10.03 4.88
C LYS A 143 13.67 -9.68 4.73
N ASN A 144 14.34 -10.28 3.74
CA ASN A 144 15.76 -10.07 3.47
C ASN A 144 16.03 -8.88 2.54
N SER A 145 15.00 -8.16 2.08
CA SER A 145 15.18 -6.95 1.29
C SER A 145 15.86 -5.87 2.12
N SER A 146 16.85 -5.18 1.52
CA SER A 146 17.58 -4.09 2.18
C SER A 146 16.74 -2.83 2.37
N SER A 147 15.72 -2.64 1.55
CA SER A 147 14.71 -1.58 1.68
C SER A 147 13.34 -2.14 1.29
N LEU A 148 12.30 -1.72 1.99
CA LEU A 148 10.91 -1.89 1.58
C LEU A 148 10.28 -0.52 1.32
N GLY A 149 10.92 0.35 0.56
CA GLY A 149 10.31 1.58 0.03
C GLY A 149 9.03 1.33 -0.75
N ASN A 150 8.23 2.38 -0.94
CA ASN A 150 6.99 2.34 -1.75
C ASN A 150 7.18 1.72 -3.14
N PHE A 151 8.30 2.00 -3.84
CA PHE A 151 8.58 1.41 -5.14
C PHE A 151 8.93 -0.08 -5.03
N THR A 152 9.83 -0.47 -4.14
CA THR A 152 10.21 -1.88 -3.93
C THR A 152 9.02 -2.73 -3.50
N LYS A 153 8.14 -2.20 -2.63
CA LYS A 153 6.86 -2.83 -2.28
C LYS A 153 6.02 -3.09 -3.53
N SER A 154 5.90 -2.11 -4.43
CA SER A 154 5.12 -2.26 -5.65
C SER A 154 5.59 -3.42 -6.52
N GLN A 155 6.89 -3.75 -6.50
CA GLN A 155 7.46 -4.88 -7.23
C GLN A 155 7.03 -6.22 -6.62
N PHE A 156 7.14 -6.40 -5.30
CA PHE A 156 6.65 -7.61 -4.62
C PHE A 156 5.14 -7.81 -4.75
N LEU A 157 4.41 -6.73 -4.97
CA LEU A 157 2.98 -6.71 -5.17
C LEU A 157 2.58 -6.92 -6.64
N ASN A 158 3.54 -7.10 -7.55
CA ASN A 158 3.38 -7.26 -9.00
C ASN A 158 2.69 -6.06 -9.68
N TYR A 159 2.84 -4.86 -9.13
CA TYR A 159 2.34 -3.65 -9.77
C TYR A 159 3.22 -3.29 -10.98
N PRO A 160 2.63 -2.78 -12.08
CA PRO A 160 3.43 -2.29 -13.19
C PRO A 160 4.41 -1.21 -12.74
N ARG A 161 5.66 -1.32 -13.20
CA ARG A 161 6.74 -0.40 -12.87
C ARG A 161 6.34 1.08 -13.03
N CYS A 162 5.72 1.43 -14.14
CA CYS A 162 5.27 2.80 -14.41
C CYS A 162 4.22 3.31 -13.41
N CYS A 163 3.38 2.42 -12.85
CA CYS A 163 2.41 2.78 -11.81
C CYS A 163 3.10 2.99 -10.46
N GLY A 164 4.11 2.17 -10.13
CA GLY A 164 4.96 2.38 -8.97
C GLY A 164 5.72 3.71 -9.03
N GLU A 165 6.35 4.02 -10.16
CA GLU A 165 7.05 5.30 -10.41
C GLU A 165 6.08 6.49 -10.34
N TRP A 166 4.91 6.40 -10.97
CA TRP A 166 3.88 7.44 -10.89
C TRP A 166 3.39 7.69 -9.45
N PHE A 167 3.27 6.63 -8.63
CA PHE A 167 2.90 6.76 -7.23
C PHE A 167 3.99 7.52 -6.44
N VAL A 168 5.26 7.15 -6.62
CA VAL A 168 6.41 7.85 -6.01
C VAL A 168 6.41 9.32 -6.41
N ASP A 169 6.26 9.63 -7.70
CA ASP A 169 6.23 11.00 -8.21
C ASP A 169 5.06 11.80 -7.65
N SER A 170 3.88 11.18 -7.55
CA SER A 170 2.70 11.81 -6.98
C SER A 170 2.89 12.16 -5.51
N LYS A 171 3.51 11.28 -4.72
CA LYS A 171 3.88 11.56 -3.33
C LYS A 171 4.99 12.62 -3.23
N THR A 172 5.96 12.58 -4.14
CA THR A 172 7.04 13.58 -4.21
C THR A 172 6.50 14.99 -4.43
N LYS A 173 5.44 15.16 -5.21
CA LYS A 173 4.79 16.47 -5.41
C LYS A 173 4.26 17.08 -4.11
N PHE A 174 3.73 16.29 -3.18
CA PHE A 174 3.32 16.79 -1.85
C PHE A 174 4.52 17.32 -1.07
N LEU A 175 5.65 16.60 -1.11
CA LEU A 175 6.87 17.06 -0.45
C LEU A 175 7.41 18.35 -1.09
N ILE A 176 7.41 18.43 -2.41
CA ILE A 176 7.79 19.64 -3.14
C ILE A 176 6.94 20.83 -2.71
N ASP A 177 5.62 20.66 -2.64
CA ASP A 177 4.73 21.75 -2.21
C ASP A 177 5.00 22.18 -0.76
N SER A 178 5.36 21.23 0.11
CA SER A 178 5.77 21.50 1.50
C SER A 178 7.09 22.27 1.60
N ILE A 179 8.09 21.91 0.79
CA ILE A 179 9.39 22.61 0.72
C ILE A 179 9.21 24.01 0.12
N ASP A 180 8.38 24.18 -0.91
CA ASP A 180 8.07 25.51 -1.45
C ASP A 180 7.42 26.42 -0.41
N GLU A 181 6.48 25.87 0.37
CA GLU A 181 5.83 26.64 1.44
C GLU A 181 6.84 27.11 2.48
N TYR A 182 7.77 26.24 2.87
CA TYR A 182 8.85 26.62 3.77
C TYR A 182 9.60 27.84 3.23
N TYR A 183 10.10 27.77 1.99
CA TYR A 183 10.84 28.88 1.39
C TYR A 183 10.00 30.16 1.19
N GLY A 184 8.67 30.04 1.07
CA GLY A 184 7.77 31.17 0.91
C GLY A 184 7.27 31.80 2.21
N THR A 185 7.42 31.14 3.36
CA THR A 185 6.76 31.55 4.63
C THR A 185 7.71 31.72 5.82
N THR A 186 8.96 31.25 5.72
CA THR A 186 9.95 31.37 6.80
C THR A 186 11.05 32.38 6.46
N ASP A 187 11.52 33.09 7.48
CA ASP A 187 12.76 33.88 7.40
C ASP A 187 13.96 33.12 8.01
N ASN A 188 13.72 31.96 8.63
CA ASN A 188 14.75 31.18 9.33
C ASN A 188 15.21 29.98 8.49
N PHE A 189 16.10 30.25 7.55
CA PHE A 189 16.68 29.28 6.64
C PHE A 189 17.79 28.45 7.30
N SER A 190 17.40 27.50 8.15
CA SER A 190 18.31 26.44 8.62
C SER A 190 17.91 25.09 8.06
N LYS A 191 18.90 24.19 7.86
CA LYS A 191 18.65 22.81 7.42
C LYS A 191 17.68 22.09 8.37
N SER A 192 17.90 22.21 9.68
CA SER A 192 17.04 21.59 10.70
C SER A 192 15.59 22.08 10.59
N ASN A 193 15.37 23.37 10.37
CA ASN A 193 14.02 23.92 10.21
C ASN A 193 13.36 23.45 8.92
N LEU A 194 14.09 23.44 7.79
CA LEU A 194 13.57 22.92 6.52
C LEU A 194 13.06 21.49 6.72
N ILE A 195 13.87 20.64 7.34
CA ILE A 195 13.57 19.23 7.51
C ILE A 195 12.35 19.03 8.41
N ASN A 196 12.31 19.72 9.55
CA ASN A 196 11.19 19.63 10.50
C ASN A 196 9.90 20.21 9.91
N PHE A 197 9.98 21.35 9.22
CA PHE A 197 8.82 21.96 8.57
C PHE A 197 8.29 21.05 7.45
N SER A 198 9.19 20.55 6.59
CA SER A 198 8.79 19.77 5.43
C SER A 198 8.11 18.46 5.84
N SER A 199 8.65 17.79 6.87
CA SER A 199 8.08 16.54 7.39
C SER A 199 6.73 16.74 8.08
N GLN A 200 6.58 17.81 8.87
CA GLN A 200 5.32 18.13 9.54
C GLN A 200 4.24 18.59 8.55
N ASN A 201 4.60 19.37 7.54
CA ASN A 201 3.65 19.92 6.59
C ASN A 201 3.31 18.99 5.41
N TYR A 202 4.06 17.91 5.21
CA TYR A 202 3.84 16.96 4.11
C TYR A 202 2.39 16.42 3.99
N ARG A 203 1.69 16.23 5.13
CA ARG A 203 0.25 15.87 5.15
C ARG A 203 -0.61 16.86 5.94
N ASN A 204 -0.13 18.08 6.15
CA ASN A 204 -0.91 19.08 6.85
C ASN A 204 -2.01 19.60 5.90
N SER A 205 -3.27 19.48 6.32
CA SER A 205 -4.41 19.99 5.55
C SER A 205 -4.41 21.51 5.39
N GLN A 206 -3.60 22.22 6.17
CA GLN A 206 -3.38 23.66 6.08
C GLN A 206 -2.33 24.05 5.04
N ASN A 207 -1.55 23.10 4.48
CA ASN A 207 -0.64 23.40 3.38
C ASN A 207 -1.44 23.84 2.15
N TYR A 208 -1.01 24.93 1.52
CA TYR A 208 -1.77 25.63 0.49
C TYR A 208 -2.17 24.76 -0.72
N ASN A 209 -1.38 23.74 -1.05
CA ASN A 209 -1.65 22.82 -2.15
C ASN A 209 -2.23 21.47 -1.72
N TYR A 210 -2.32 21.19 -0.41
CA TYR A 210 -2.71 19.86 0.10
C TYR A 210 -4.10 19.43 -0.40
N GLU A 211 -5.10 20.32 -0.29
CA GLU A 211 -6.47 20.02 -0.73
C GLU A 211 -6.51 19.74 -2.23
N LYS A 212 -5.86 20.58 -3.03
CA LYS A 212 -5.76 20.41 -4.48
C LYS A 212 -5.14 19.06 -4.83
N ARG A 213 -3.98 18.72 -4.24
CA ARG A 213 -3.29 17.46 -4.50
C ARG A 213 -4.09 16.24 -4.07
N THR A 214 -4.77 16.34 -2.93
CA THR A 214 -5.63 15.27 -2.41
C THR A 214 -6.80 15.03 -3.36
N ASN A 215 -7.45 16.09 -3.84
CA ASN A 215 -8.53 16.01 -4.82
C ASN A 215 -8.06 15.45 -6.17
N GLU A 216 -6.87 15.86 -6.64
CA GLU A 216 -6.23 15.29 -7.84
C GLU A 216 -6.01 13.77 -7.68
N MET A 217 -5.40 13.34 -6.57
CA MET A 217 -5.16 11.92 -6.28
C MET A 217 -6.46 11.13 -6.17
N GLN A 218 -7.47 11.65 -5.46
CA GLN A 218 -8.74 10.97 -5.26
C GLN A 218 -9.53 10.86 -6.57
N SER A 219 -9.55 11.94 -7.37
CA SER A 219 -10.18 11.90 -8.69
C SER A 219 -9.48 10.89 -9.60
N HIS A 220 -8.15 10.78 -9.53
CA HIS A 220 -7.38 9.83 -10.31
C HIS A 220 -7.65 8.39 -9.90
N ALA A 221 -7.61 8.11 -8.59
CA ALA A 221 -7.96 6.82 -8.02
C ALA A 221 -9.37 6.37 -8.44
N ASN A 222 -10.36 7.27 -8.36
CA ASN A 222 -11.72 6.98 -8.79
C ASN A 222 -11.83 6.63 -10.28
N LYS A 223 -11.07 7.30 -11.16
CA LYS A 223 -11.03 6.98 -12.59
C LYS A 223 -10.36 5.63 -12.83
N SER A 224 -9.21 5.39 -12.19
CA SER A 224 -8.49 4.12 -12.27
C SER A 224 -9.35 2.95 -11.82
N ASN A 225 -10.00 3.05 -10.66
CA ASN A 225 -10.80 1.96 -10.09
C ASN A 225 -12.02 1.63 -10.98
N LYS A 226 -12.64 2.65 -11.60
CA LYS A 226 -13.72 2.43 -12.57
C LYS A 226 -13.26 1.73 -13.84
N GLN A 227 -12.05 2.04 -14.32
CA GLN A 227 -11.51 1.48 -15.55
C GLN A 227 -10.90 0.08 -15.32
N PHE A 228 -10.30 -0.14 -14.16
CA PHE A 228 -9.58 -1.36 -13.79
C PHE A 228 -10.06 -1.87 -12.42
N PRO A 229 -11.28 -2.42 -12.33
CA PRO A 229 -11.91 -2.75 -11.05
C PRO A 229 -11.24 -3.89 -10.28
N PHE A 230 -10.36 -4.69 -10.90
CA PHE A 230 -9.77 -5.86 -10.26
C PHE A 230 -8.33 -5.67 -9.78
N VAL A 231 -7.69 -4.52 -10.04
CA VAL A 231 -6.30 -4.27 -9.65
C VAL A 231 -6.19 -3.51 -8.32
N PHE A 232 -5.22 -3.90 -7.50
CA PHE A 232 -5.02 -3.35 -6.15
C PHE A 232 -4.09 -2.13 -6.12
N HIS A 233 -3.99 -1.41 -7.24
CA HIS A 233 -3.16 -0.21 -7.39
C HIS A 233 -3.88 0.82 -8.25
N HIS A 234 -3.49 2.08 -8.12
CA HIS A 234 -3.94 3.12 -9.03
C HIS A 234 -3.06 3.13 -10.29
N ALA A 235 -3.69 2.96 -11.46
CA ALA A 235 -3.03 3.02 -12.75
C ALA A 235 -2.47 4.43 -13.02
N CYS A 236 -1.27 4.54 -13.56
CA CYS A 236 -0.75 5.81 -14.06
C CYS A 236 -1.53 6.31 -15.30
N ASP A 237 -1.32 7.56 -15.68
CA ASP A 237 -1.96 8.17 -16.86
C ASP A 237 -1.75 7.36 -18.14
N ASP A 238 -0.52 6.91 -18.40
CA ASP A 238 -0.20 6.09 -19.58
C ASP A 238 -0.96 4.75 -19.58
N CYS A 239 -1.08 4.12 -18.41
CA CYS A 239 -1.82 2.88 -18.27
C CYS A 239 -3.32 3.05 -18.47
N MET A 240 -3.88 4.21 -18.11
CA MET A 240 -5.28 4.54 -18.36
C MET A 240 -5.54 4.93 -19.82
N ALA A 241 -4.55 5.49 -20.51
CA ALA A 241 -4.68 5.90 -21.91
C ALA A 241 -4.71 4.70 -22.88
N GLU A 242 -3.93 3.66 -22.60
CA GLU A 242 -3.72 2.53 -23.52
C GLU A 242 -4.54 1.29 -23.13
N SER A 243 -5.32 0.74 -24.06
CA SER A 243 -6.18 -0.43 -23.81
C SER A 243 -5.41 -1.74 -23.59
N ASP A 244 -4.15 -1.82 -24.03
CA ASP A 244 -3.27 -2.99 -23.86
C ASP A 244 -2.10 -2.70 -22.89
N SER A 245 -2.29 -1.70 -22.01
CA SER A 245 -1.31 -1.33 -20.99
C SER A 245 -1.01 -2.48 -20.02
N PRO A 246 0.14 -2.44 -19.31
CA PRO A 246 0.44 -3.40 -18.26
C PRO A 246 -0.68 -3.53 -17.21
N THR A 247 -1.31 -2.43 -16.81
CA THR A 247 -2.44 -2.47 -15.88
C THR A 247 -3.67 -3.12 -16.51
N ALA A 248 -4.00 -2.82 -17.77
CA ALA A 248 -5.13 -3.45 -18.46
C ALA A 248 -4.98 -4.97 -18.55
N LYS A 249 -3.75 -5.44 -18.84
CA LYS A 249 -3.39 -6.87 -18.85
C LYS A 249 -3.57 -7.50 -17.47
N LEU A 250 -3.09 -6.83 -16.42
CA LEU A 250 -3.22 -7.32 -15.05
C LEU A 250 -4.69 -7.38 -14.60
N ASN A 251 -5.46 -6.33 -14.90
CA ASN A 251 -6.90 -6.28 -14.63
C ASN A 251 -7.62 -7.45 -15.29
N LYS A 252 -7.37 -7.71 -16.57
CA LYS A 252 -7.97 -8.85 -17.29
C LYS A 252 -7.57 -10.19 -16.69
N LYS A 253 -6.30 -10.34 -16.28
CA LYS A 253 -5.81 -11.56 -15.60
C LYS A 253 -6.59 -11.82 -14.31
N TYR A 254 -6.76 -10.79 -13.48
CA TYR A 254 -7.45 -10.89 -12.20
C TYR A 254 -8.96 -11.00 -12.36
N GLU A 255 -9.56 -10.31 -13.34
CA GLU A 255 -10.97 -10.45 -13.72
C GLU A 255 -11.30 -11.88 -14.14
N ASN A 256 -10.52 -12.45 -15.07
CA ASN A 256 -10.70 -13.83 -15.51
C ASN A 256 -10.58 -14.81 -14.34
N PHE A 257 -9.64 -14.58 -13.41
CA PHE A 257 -9.53 -15.42 -12.23
C PHE A 257 -10.76 -15.28 -11.32
N ALA A 258 -11.21 -14.06 -11.03
CA ALA A 258 -12.40 -13.82 -10.22
C ALA A 258 -13.64 -14.52 -10.77
N GLN A 259 -13.83 -14.57 -12.10
CA GLN A 259 -14.91 -15.32 -12.76
C GLN A 259 -14.86 -16.83 -12.49
N THR A 260 -13.68 -17.39 -12.24
CA THR A 260 -13.53 -18.83 -11.90
C THR A 260 -13.74 -19.13 -10.42
N ILE A 261 -13.72 -18.11 -9.55
CA ILE A 261 -13.89 -18.27 -8.11
C ILE A 261 -15.38 -18.42 -7.79
N ASP A 262 -16.14 -17.35 -8.02
CA ASP A 262 -17.54 -17.24 -7.67
C ASP A 262 -18.21 -16.09 -8.44
N SER A 263 -19.48 -16.29 -8.80
CA SER A 263 -20.25 -15.32 -9.60
C SER A 263 -20.65 -14.07 -8.83
N GLU A 264 -20.95 -14.19 -7.54
CA GLU A 264 -21.33 -13.05 -6.69
C GLU A 264 -20.12 -12.15 -6.45
N LEU A 265 -18.98 -12.74 -6.05
CA LEU A 265 -17.72 -12.01 -5.89
C LEU A 265 -17.35 -11.25 -7.17
N TYR A 266 -17.40 -11.93 -8.33
CA TYR A 266 -17.08 -11.30 -9.61
C TYR A 266 -18.01 -10.11 -9.93
N GLN A 267 -19.32 -10.28 -9.80
CA GLN A 267 -20.28 -9.20 -10.11
C GLN A 267 -20.16 -8.03 -9.15
N TYR A 268 -19.91 -8.32 -7.87
CA TYR A 268 -19.69 -7.29 -6.86
C TYR A 268 -18.45 -6.45 -7.19
N LEU A 269 -17.29 -7.10 -7.37
CA LEU A 269 -16.03 -6.39 -7.65
C LEU A 269 -16.07 -5.67 -9.00
N LYS A 270 -16.76 -6.22 -10.01
CA LYS A 270 -16.97 -5.50 -11.28
C LYS A 270 -17.74 -4.19 -11.10
N LYS A 271 -18.65 -4.12 -10.13
CA LYS A 271 -19.49 -2.95 -9.87
C LYS A 271 -18.83 -1.94 -8.93
N TYR A 272 -18.14 -2.43 -7.90
CA TYR A 272 -17.64 -1.59 -6.80
C TYR A 272 -16.11 -1.51 -6.73
N SER A 273 -15.41 -2.24 -7.59
CA SER A 273 -13.96 -2.40 -7.60
C SER A 273 -13.43 -3.10 -6.35
N VAL A 274 -12.18 -3.55 -6.42
CA VAL A 274 -11.43 -3.98 -5.23
C VAL A 274 -11.09 -2.78 -4.37
N ASP A 275 -11.00 -3.01 -3.06
CA ASP A 275 -10.42 -2.06 -2.14
C ASP A 275 -8.88 -2.06 -2.27
N THR A 276 -8.33 -0.85 -2.37
CA THR A 276 -6.90 -0.55 -2.49
C THR A 276 -6.27 -0.12 -1.18
N ASN A 277 -7.02 -0.09 -0.08
CA ASN A 277 -6.56 0.33 1.25
C ASN A 277 -5.75 -0.73 2.01
N PHE A 278 -5.48 -1.87 1.38
CA PHE A 278 -4.62 -2.93 1.92
C PHE A 278 -3.17 -2.73 1.49
#